data_AF-A0A354J8B6-F1
#
_entry.id   AF-A0A354J8B6-F1
#
_cell.length_a   1.000
_cell.length_b   1.000
_cell.length_c   1.000
_cell.angle_alpha   90.00
_cell.angle_beta   90.00
_cell.angle_gamma   90.00
#
_symmetry.space_group_name_H-M   'P 1'
#
loop_
_entity.id
_entity.type
_entity.pdbx_description
1 polymer ?
#
loop_
_entity_poly.entity_id
_entity_poly.type
_entity_poly.pdbx_seq_one_letter_code
_entity_poly.pdbx_strand_id
1 'polypeptide(L)'
;MKGMVIHMKDPVLVIMAAGMGSRYGGLKQIDPVDDRGNLIIDFSIYDARKAGFKNIVFIIKKEMEEEFKKVIGNRISKEKVTYVDQ
;
A
#
# COMPACT_ATOMS: atom_id res chain seq x y z
N MET A 1 -11.63 38.88 -0.23
CA MET A 1 -10.49 38.11 -0.79
C MET A 1 -10.88 36.63 -0.80
N LYS A 2 -11.22 36.06 -1.96
CA LYS A 2 -11.38 34.60 -2.09
C LYS A 2 -9.97 34.02 -2.21
N GLY A 3 -9.53 33.28 -1.19
CA GLY A 3 -8.25 32.57 -1.21
C GLY A 3 -8.20 31.66 -2.42
N MET A 4 -7.09 31.72 -3.16
CA MET A 4 -6.84 30.89 -4.32
C MET A 4 -6.75 29.42 -3.86
N VAL A 5 -7.80 28.64 -4.09
CA VAL A 5 -7.78 27.19 -3.84
C VAL A 5 -6.97 26.58 -4.98
N ILE A 6 -5.71 26.26 -4.68
CA ILE A 6 -4.86 25.46 -5.56
C ILE A 6 -5.46 24.05 -5.57
N HIS A 7 -6.13 23.66 -6.66
CA HIS A 7 -6.52 22.27 -6.89
C HIS A 7 -5.26 21.46 -7.21
N MET A 8 -4.52 21.07 -6.17
CA MET A 8 -3.50 20.04 -6.29
C MET A 8 -4.22 18.75 -6.71
N LYS A 9 -3.72 18.05 -7.74
CA LYS A 9 -4.20 16.70 -8.03
C LYS A 9 -4.06 15.87 -6.74
N ASP A 10 -5.09 15.10 -6.40
CA ASP A 10 -5.09 14.27 -5.20
C ASP A 10 -3.82 13.39 -5.20
N PRO A 11 -2.97 13.47 -4.16
CA PRO A 11 -1.72 12.74 -4.14
C PRO A 11 -1.98 11.23 -4.08
N VAL A 12 -1.09 10.46 -4.72
CA VAL A 12 -1.19 9.01 -4.87
C VAL A 12 -0.04 8.35 -4.12
N LEU A 13 -0.36 7.37 -3.28
CA LEU A 13 0.62 6.57 -2.58
C LEU A 13 1.01 5.43 -3.50
N VAL A 14 2.29 5.35 -3.89
CA VAL A 14 2.82 4.22 -4.65
C VAL A 14 3.61 3.34 -3.71
N ILE A 15 3.21 2.07 -3.58
CA ILE A 15 3.89 1.06 -2.78
C ILE A 15 4.51 0.05 -3.74
N MET A 16 5.85 0.01 -3.75
CA MET A 16 6.61 -0.99 -4.50
C MET A 16 6.78 -2.25 -3.64
N ALA A 17 6.06 -3.31 -3.98
CA ALA A 17 5.98 -4.57 -3.24
C ALA A 17 6.32 -5.80 -4.10
N ALA A 18 7.03 -5.61 -5.21
CA ALA A 18 7.43 -6.67 -6.14
C ALA A 18 8.76 -7.40 -5.76
N GLY A 19 9.47 -6.92 -4.74
CA GLY A 19 10.73 -7.50 -4.31
C GLY A 19 10.54 -8.78 -3.49
N MET A 20 11.27 -9.84 -3.81
CA MET A 20 11.44 -10.98 -2.91
C MET A 20 12.57 -10.69 -1.93
N GLY A 21 12.35 -10.93 -0.64
CA GLY A 21 13.43 -10.89 0.33
C GLY A 21 14.25 -12.16 0.19
N SER A 22 15.37 -12.14 -0.55
CA SER A 22 16.28 -13.31 -0.64
C SER A 22 16.79 -13.76 0.73
N ARG A 23 16.91 -12.83 1.68
CA ARG A 23 17.22 -13.09 3.09
C ARG A 23 16.06 -13.68 3.90
N TYR A 24 14.81 -13.53 3.43
CA TYR A 24 13.58 -13.92 4.13
C TYR A 24 12.90 -15.16 3.51
N GLY A 25 13.36 -15.64 2.35
CA GLY A 25 12.81 -16.82 1.68
C GLY A 25 11.39 -16.63 1.14
N GLY A 26 10.87 -15.41 1.10
CA GLY A 26 9.49 -15.10 0.72
C GLY A 26 9.14 -13.61 0.73
N LEU A 27 7.84 -13.32 0.80
CA LEU A 27 7.26 -11.98 0.87
C LEU A 27 7.53 -11.33 2.23
N LYS A 28 8.58 -10.52 2.35
CA LYS A 28 8.84 -9.77 3.60
C LYS A 28 7.68 -8.82 3.96
N GLN A 29 7.01 -8.26 2.95
CA GLN A 29 5.95 -7.27 3.13
C GLN A 29 4.66 -7.80 3.79
N ILE A 30 4.50 -9.12 3.92
CA ILE A 30 3.36 -9.74 4.63
C ILE A 30 3.72 -10.17 6.06
N ASP A 31 4.97 -10.00 6.49
CA ASP A 31 5.40 -10.33 7.84
C ASP A 31 4.91 -9.28 8.85
N PRO A 32 4.33 -9.70 9.99
CA PRO A 32 4.00 -8.80 11.08
C PRO A 32 5.22 -8.10 11.67
N VAL A 33 5.07 -6.83 12.01
CA VAL A 33 6.07 -6.04 12.74
C VAL A 33 5.85 -6.06 14.26
N ASP A 34 4.72 -6.60 14.71
CA ASP A 34 4.36 -6.78 16.12
C ASP A 34 3.52 -8.06 16.34
N ASP A 35 3.26 -8.38 17.61
CA ASP A 35 2.47 -9.52 18.07
C ASP A 35 0.96 -9.39 17.79
N ARG A 36 0.53 -8.24 17.27
CA ARG A 36 -0.87 -7.95 16.93
C ARG A 36 -1.17 -8.19 15.45
N GLY A 37 -0.16 -8.55 14.66
CA GLY A 37 -0.33 -8.83 13.23
C GLY A 37 -0.36 -7.58 12.35
N ASN A 38 0.14 -6.44 12.84
CA ASN A 38 0.26 -5.23 12.02
C ASN A 38 1.40 -5.40 11.02
N LEU A 39 1.17 -4.99 9.78
CA LEU A 39 2.16 -5.02 8.70
C LEU A 39 2.74 -3.63 8.51
N ILE A 40 3.96 -3.54 7.98
CA ILE A 40 4.57 -2.23 7.65
C ILE A 40 3.70 -1.42 6.64
N ILE A 41 2.97 -2.13 5.77
CA ILE A 41 2.04 -1.54 4.81
C ILE A 41 0.88 -0.83 5.52
N ASP A 42 0.40 -1.35 6.67
CA ASP A 42 -0.71 -0.74 7.40
C ASP A 42 -0.34 0.67 7.89
N PHE A 43 0.89 0.85 8.38
CA PHE A 43 1.41 2.15 8.81
C PHE A 43 1.59 3.11 7.64
N SER A 44 2.11 2.62 6.52
CA SER A 44 2.30 3.42 5.29
C SER A 44 0.97 4.00 4.80
N ILE A 45 -0.09 3.19 4.83
CA ILE A 45 -1.44 3.61 4.44
C ILE A 45 -2.01 4.59 5.47
N TYR A 46 -1.88 4.28 6.76
CA TYR A 46 -2.36 5.16 7.84
C TYR A 46 -1.78 6.58 7.73
N ASP A 47 -0.47 6.69 7.54
CA ASP A 47 0.21 7.98 7.41
C ASP A 47 -0.19 8.71 6.13
N ALA A 48 -0.31 8.00 5.01
CA ALA A 48 -0.77 8.58 3.76
C ALA A 48 -2.20 9.13 3.88
N ARG A 49 -3.10 8.42 4.58
CA ARG A 49 -4.46 8.90 4.85
C ARG A 49 -4.46 10.16 5.68
N LYS A 50 -3.63 10.22 6.74
CA LYS A 50 -3.44 11.44 7.54
C LYS A 50 -2.87 12.60 6.72
N ALA A 51 -2.03 12.32 5.74
CA ALA A 51 -1.46 13.31 4.82
C ALA A 51 -2.38 13.70 3.65
N GLY A 52 -3.61 13.15 3.57
CA GLY A 52 -4.61 13.53 2.56
C GLY A 52 -4.56 12.72 1.26
N PHE A 53 -3.81 11.63 1.21
CA PHE A 53 -3.81 10.71 0.07
C PHE A 53 -5.12 9.95 0.00
N LYS A 54 -5.62 9.75 -1.22
CA LYS A 54 -6.91 9.10 -1.49
C LYS A 54 -6.82 7.88 -2.39
N ASN A 55 -5.72 7.74 -3.12
CA ASN A 55 -5.51 6.66 -4.07
C ASN A 55 -4.20 5.94 -3.74
N ILE A 56 -4.22 4.62 -3.81
CA ILE A 56 -3.08 3.74 -3.54
C ILE A 56 -2.79 2.91 -4.79
N VAL A 57 -1.53 2.83 -5.18
CA VAL A 57 -1.04 1.98 -6.26
C VAL A 57 -0.05 0.97 -5.70
N PHE A 58 -0.36 -0.30 -5.83
CA PHE A 58 0.58 -1.38 -5.54
C PHE A 58 1.28 -1.81 -6.82
N ILE A 59 2.60 -1.74 -6.81
CA ILE A 59 3.44 -2.33 -7.85
C ILE A 59 3.92 -3.69 -7.33
N ILE A 60 3.44 -4.77 -7.93
CA ILE A 60 3.66 -6.15 -7.49
C ILE A 60 4.05 -7.02 -8.68
N LYS A 61 4.71 -8.17 -8.42
CA LYS A 61 4.83 -9.18 -9.46
C LYS A 61 3.50 -9.88 -9.64
N LYS A 62 3.16 -10.16 -10.89
CA LYS A 62 1.93 -10.89 -11.26
C LYS A 62 1.79 -12.22 -10.52
N GLU A 63 2.88 -12.95 -10.37
CA GLU A 63 2.90 -14.26 -9.67
C GLU A 63 2.55 -14.17 -8.17
N MET A 64 2.64 -12.98 -7.57
CA MET A 64 2.42 -12.73 -6.15
C MET A 64 1.04 -12.11 -5.86
N GLU A 65 0.27 -11.77 -6.90
CA GLU A 65 -0.99 -11.01 -6.76
C GLU A 65 -2.03 -11.73 -5.92
N GLU A 66 -2.23 -13.04 -6.13
CA GLU A 66 -3.23 -13.80 -5.37
C GLU A 66 -2.90 -13.85 -3.88
N GLU A 67 -1.65 -14.15 -3.53
CA GLU A 67 -1.18 -14.21 -2.15
C GLU A 67 -1.25 -12.83 -1.48
N PHE A 68 -0.80 -11.80 -2.20
CA PHE A 68 -0.88 -10.42 -1.74
C PHE A 68 -2.32 -10.01 -1.43
N LYS A 69 -3.26 -10.30 -2.32
CA LYS A 69 -4.68 -9.99 -2.12
C LYS A 69 -5.30 -10.78 -0.97
N LYS A 70 -4.90 -12.04 -0.75
CA LYS A 70 -5.36 -12.85 0.40
C LYS A 70 -4.96 -12.22 1.74
N VAL A 71 -3.76 -11.66 1.85
CA VAL A 71 -3.26 -11.07 3.11
C VAL A 71 -3.68 -9.62 3.29
N ILE A 72 -3.58 -8.81 2.23
CA ILE A 72 -3.75 -7.35 2.29
C ILE A 72 -5.18 -6.94 1.97
N GLY A 73 -5.93 -7.68 1.16
CA GLY A 73 -7.21 -7.27 0.59
C GLY A 73 -8.23 -6.76 1.61
N ASN A 74 -8.43 -7.49 2.71
CA ASN A 74 -9.35 -7.07 3.78
C ASN A 74 -8.85 -5.80 4.51
N ARG A 75 -7.54 -5.66 4.70
CA ARG A 75 -6.90 -4.52 5.38
C ARG A 75 -7.13 -3.21 4.64
N ILE A 76 -7.16 -3.26 3.30
CA ILE A 76 -7.32 -2.10 2.42
C ILE A 76 -8.70 -1.98 1.78
N SER A 77 -9.69 -2.74 2.27
CA SER A 77 -11.03 -2.84 1.66
C SER A 77 -11.79 -1.51 1.53
N LYS A 78 -11.42 -0.50 2.32
CA LYS A 78 -12.00 0.86 2.29
C LYS A 78 -11.22 1.83 1.41
N GLU A 79 -10.09 1.41 0.87
CA GLU A 79 -9.17 2.27 0.12
C GLU A 79 -9.41 2.15 -1.38
N LYS A 80 -9.15 3.24 -2.11
CA LYS A 80 -9.18 3.22 -3.58
C LYS A 80 -7.83 2.73 -4.10
N VAL A 81 -7.80 1.48 -4.54
CA VAL A 81 -6.56 0.74 -4.84
C VAL A 81 -6.48 0.40 -6.33
N THR A 82 -5.27 0.50 -6.89
CA THR A 82 -4.91 0.01 -8.23
C THR A 82 -3.69 -0.90 -8.11
N TYR A 83 -3.66 -1.97 -8.90
CA TYR A 83 -2.51 -2.88 -8.99
C TYR A 83 -1.83 -2.69 -10.34
N VAL A 84 -0.51 -2.71 -10.35
CA VAL A 84 0.34 -2.59 -11.54
C VAL A 84 1.39 -3.69 -11.48
N ASP A 85 1.57 -4.40 -12.59
CA ASP A 85 2.59 -5.43 -12.72
C ASP A 85 3.99 -4.82 -12.89
N GLN A 86 4.98 -5.39 -12.21
CA GLN A 86 6.42 -5.10 -12.39
C GLN A 86 7.16 -6.28 -13.01
#